data_AF-A0A9D4WCP7-F1
#
_entry.id   AF-A0A9D4WCP7-F1
#
_cell.length_a   1.000
_cell.length_b   1.000
_cell.length_c   1.000
_cell.angle_alpha   90.00
_cell.angle_beta   90.00
_cell.angle_gamma   90.00
#
_symmetry.space_group_name_H-M   'P 1'
#
loop_
_entity.id
_entity.type
_entity.pdbx_description
1 polymer ?
#
loop_
_entity_poly.entity_id
_entity_poly.type
_entity_poly.pdbx_seq_one_letter_code
_entity_poly.pdbx_strand_id
1 'polypeptide(L)'
;MISSTLLVLLLIPTVLGWGKEGHYVVCKITQEYLSEDALFAVKQLLPDSAHGDLAALCSWPDEIRFHYQYCRDCHDSDGRKHKGTFVLVTFCWGCTSAPTCWFYRRPRWKLDNSSLAIQRNITDIWSNDVSIWEHCAHNYTACPYWYASESVSLACKFAYRNTTPGSTLKDEYFLSRLPIMEKRLAQGGVRLAAILNRIFTSKTGIAQA
;
A
#
# COMPACT_ATOMS: atom_id res chain seq x y z
N MET A 1 -40.60 12.37 -29.47
CA MET A 1 -39.20 12.07 -29.79
C MET A 1 -38.32 12.89 -28.86
N ILE A 2 -37.81 12.30 -27.79
CA ILE A 2 -36.68 12.85 -27.02
C ILE A 2 -35.77 11.65 -26.75
N SER A 3 -34.52 11.78 -27.18
CA SER A 3 -33.56 10.70 -27.43
C SER A 3 -33.09 10.02 -26.14
N SER A 4 -33.39 8.73 -25.96
CA SER A 4 -32.94 7.88 -24.84
C SER A 4 -31.47 7.45 -24.93
N THR A 5 -30.56 8.29 -25.43
CA THR A 5 -29.16 7.91 -25.71
C THR A 5 -28.11 8.54 -24.78
N LEU A 6 -28.46 9.13 -23.64
CA LEU A 6 -27.43 9.73 -22.78
C LEU A 6 -27.75 9.66 -21.29
N LEU A 7 -27.71 8.45 -20.72
CA LEU A 7 -27.49 8.29 -19.26
C LEU A 7 -26.80 6.95 -18.93
N VAL A 8 -25.71 6.63 -19.64
CA VAL A 8 -24.76 5.57 -19.22
C VAL A 8 -23.39 6.23 -19.06
N LEU A 9 -23.31 7.14 -18.10
CA LEU A 9 -22.06 7.63 -17.53
C LEU A 9 -22.27 7.66 -16.03
N LEU A 10 -21.30 7.13 -15.27
CA LEU A 10 -21.19 7.05 -13.80
C LEU A 10 -21.39 5.67 -13.15
N LEU A 11 -20.81 4.62 -13.74
CA LEU A 11 -20.28 3.51 -12.96
C LEU A 11 -18.77 3.40 -13.20
N ILE A 12 -18.03 4.45 -12.81
CA ILE A 12 -16.58 4.31 -12.66
C ILE A 12 -16.40 3.63 -11.30
N PRO A 13 -15.85 2.40 -11.23
CA PRO A 13 -15.57 1.77 -9.96
C PRO A 13 -14.55 2.64 -9.23
N THR A 14 -14.93 3.19 -8.07
CA THR A 14 -13.97 3.78 -7.15
C THR A 14 -13.09 2.63 -6.66
N VAL A 15 -11.82 2.67 -7.04
CA VAL A 15 -10.81 1.80 -6.47
C VAL A 15 -10.58 2.29 -5.04
N LEU A 16 -10.55 1.38 -4.09
CA LEU A 16 -10.16 1.70 -2.72
C LEU A 16 -8.90 0.89 -2.45
N GLY A 17 -7.84 1.60 -2.07
CA GLY A 17 -6.63 1.00 -1.55
C GLY A 17 -6.86 0.29 -0.21
N TRP A 18 -5.78 0.03 0.51
CA TRP A 18 -5.86 -0.62 1.82
C TRP A 18 -6.80 0.11 2.79
N GLY A 19 -7.38 -0.62 3.74
CA GLY A 19 -7.99 0.00 4.91
C GLY A 19 -6.91 0.52 5.88
N LYS A 20 -7.34 1.22 6.94
CA LYS A 20 -6.46 1.73 8.02
C LYS A 20 -5.45 0.69 8.51
N GLU A 21 -5.89 -0.55 8.60
CA GLU A 21 -5.09 -1.68 9.05
C GLU A 21 -3.92 -2.06 8.12
N GLY A 22 -4.13 -2.01 6.80
CA GLY A 22 -3.06 -2.29 5.85
C GLY A 22 -2.01 -1.18 5.87
N HIS A 23 -2.45 0.08 5.97
CA HIS A 23 -1.57 1.24 6.16
C HIS A 23 -0.74 1.13 7.45
N TYR A 24 -1.38 0.74 8.55
CA TYR A 24 -0.70 0.51 9.82
C TYR A 24 0.39 -0.56 9.70
N VAL A 25 0.07 -1.74 9.15
CA VAL A 25 1.04 -2.84 9.00
C VAL A 25 2.22 -2.45 8.13
N VAL A 26 1.97 -1.82 6.98
CA VAL A 26 3.04 -1.36 6.08
C VAL A 26 3.99 -0.43 6.81
N CYS A 27 3.47 0.57 7.53
CA CYS A 27 4.31 1.54 8.22
C CYS A 27 4.99 1.00 9.46
N LYS A 28 4.36 0.05 10.17
CA LYS A 28 5.03 -0.70 11.23
C LYS A 28 6.23 -1.46 10.68
N ILE A 29 6.06 -2.17 9.56
CA ILE A 29 7.20 -2.85 8.90
C ILE A 29 8.23 -1.81 8.47
N THR A 30 7.83 -0.72 7.81
CA THR A 30 8.75 0.33 7.38
C THR A 30 9.64 0.84 8.50
N GLN A 31 9.05 1.18 9.65
CA GLN A 31 9.78 1.79 10.76
C GLN A 31 10.89 0.88 11.32
N GLU A 32 10.70 -0.44 11.30
CA GLU A 32 11.72 -1.42 11.72
C GLU A 32 12.90 -1.55 10.74
N TYR A 33 12.73 -1.13 9.47
CA TYR A 33 13.73 -1.24 8.41
C TYR A 33 14.38 0.11 8.05
N LEU A 34 14.10 1.16 8.83
CA LEU A 34 14.76 2.45 8.65
C LEU A 34 16.20 2.41 9.18
N SER A 35 17.12 3.07 8.47
CA SER A 35 18.44 3.37 9.02
C SER A 35 18.32 4.35 10.20
N GLU A 36 19.36 4.44 11.03
CA GLU A 36 19.36 5.35 12.18
C GLU A 36 19.08 6.81 11.78
N ASP A 37 19.76 7.28 10.71
CA ASP A 37 19.55 8.63 10.15
C ASP A 37 18.12 8.85 9.67
N ALA A 38 17.56 7.87 8.94
CA ALA A 38 16.21 7.97 8.41
C ALA A 38 15.16 7.92 9.52
N LEU A 39 15.36 7.05 10.51
CA LEU A 39 14.48 6.94 11.68
C LEU A 39 14.50 8.22 12.50
N PHE A 40 15.69 8.79 12.72
CA PHE A 40 15.84 10.07 13.41
C PHE A 40 15.09 11.17 12.66
N ALA A 41 15.34 11.32 11.34
CA ALA A 41 14.69 12.34 10.53
C ALA A 41 13.16 12.17 10.47
N VAL A 42 12.66 10.93 10.35
CA VAL A 42 11.23 10.64 10.41
C VAL A 42 10.65 11.05 11.76
N LYS A 43 11.27 10.68 12.88
CA LYS A 43 10.80 11.06 14.22
C LYS A 43 10.74 12.58 14.44
N GLN A 44 11.67 13.33 13.86
CA GLN A 44 11.64 14.81 13.90
C GLN A 44 10.49 15.42 13.09
N LEU A 45 9.99 14.72 12.07
CA LEU A 45 8.87 15.18 11.24
C LEU A 45 7.51 14.76 11.78
N LEU A 46 7.46 13.78 12.69
CA LEU A 46 6.22 13.34 13.32
C LEU A 46 5.77 14.35 14.38
N PRO A 47 4.46 14.65 14.48
CA PRO A 47 3.92 15.43 15.58
C PRO A 47 4.03 14.66 16.90
N ASP A 48 4.10 15.38 18.02
CA ASP A 48 4.16 14.80 19.37
C ASP A 48 3.02 13.81 19.64
N SER A 49 1.84 14.05 19.07
CA SER A 49 0.67 13.17 19.20
C SER A 49 0.89 11.76 18.65
N ALA A 50 1.85 11.58 17.73
CA ALA A 50 2.20 10.28 17.18
C ALA A 50 3.13 9.48 18.10
N HIS A 51 3.68 10.09 19.16
CA HIS A 51 4.59 9.43 20.12
C HIS A 51 5.76 8.70 19.44
N GLY A 52 6.25 9.23 18.30
CA GLY A 52 7.31 8.63 17.50
C GLY A 52 6.92 7.37 16.72
N ASP A 53 5.62 7.06 16.60
CA ASP A 53 5.08 5.94 15.83
C ASP A 53 4.60 6.40 14.46
N LEU A 54 5.31 5.99 13.41
CA LEU A 54 4.94 6.29 12.02
C LEU A 54 3.59 5.68 11.65
N ALA A 55 3.28 4.50 12.17
CA ALA A 55 2.06 3.78 11.83
C ALA A 55 0.79 4.49 12.32
N ALA A 56 0.90 5.32 13.36
CA ALA A 56 -0.21 6.13 13.88
C ALA A 56 -0.75 7.14 12.85
N LEU A 57 0.07 7.56 11.89
CA LEU A 57 -0.28 8.58 10.89
C LEU A 57 -0.43 8.05 9.47
N CYS A 58 -0.14 6.77 9.21
CA CYS A 58 -0.14 6.26 7.85
C CYS A 58 -1.52 6.15 7.19
N SER A 59 -2.60 6.29 7.96
CA SER A 59 -3.96 6.40 7.45
C SER A 59 -4.44 7.85 7.29
N TRP A 60 -3.67 8.85 7.73
CA TRP A 60 -4.03 10.27 7.65
C TRP A 60 -4.36 10.75 6.22
N PRO A 61 -3.63 10.33 5.16
CA PRO A 61 -4.00 10.71 3.78
C PRO A 61 -5.43 10.31 3.39
N ASP A 62 -5.94 9.17 3.88
CA ASP A 62 -7.31 8.74 3.62
C ASP A 62 -8.37 9.58 4.35
N GLU A 63 -7.98 10.26 5.43
CA GLU A 63 -8.87 11.15 6.19
C GLU A 63 -9.02 12.50 5.47
N ILE A 64 -7.92 13.00 4.87
CA ILE A 64 -7.91 14.31 4.22
C ILE A 64 -8.29 14.28 2.73
N ARG A 65 -8.33 13.11 2.08
CA ARG A 65 -8.66 12.99 0.63
C ARG A 65 -10.04 13.52 0.23
N PHE A 66 -10.96 13.64 1.19
CA PHE A 66 -12.28 14.22 0.95
C PHE A 66 -12.26 15.76 0.99
N HIS A 67 -11.26 16.34 1.64
CA HIS A 67 -11.08 17.78 1.77
C HIS A 67 -10.30 18.37 0.60
N TYR A 68 -9.44 17.57 -0.05
CA TYR A 68 -8.60 18.02 -1.16
C TYR A 68 -8.72 17.09 -2.38
N GLN A 69 -9.22 17.62 -3.49
CA GLN A 69 -9.39 16.86 -4.74
C GLN A 69 -8.07 16.27 -5.26
N TYR A 70 -6.95 17.01 -5.12
CA TYR A 70 -5.62 16.51 -5.49
C TYR A 70 -5.22 15.25 -4.70
N CYS A 71 -5.51 15.21 -3.40
CA CYS A 71 -5.23 14.06 -2.55
C CYS A 71 -6.07 12.85 -2.97
N ARG A 72 -7.33 13.04 -3.39
CA ARG A 72 -8.16 11.96 -3.91
C ARG A 72 -7.54 11.27 -5.12
N ASP A 73 -7.05 12.06 -6.07
CA ASP A 73 -6.51 11.57 -7.33
C ASP A 73 -5.13 10.86 -7.15
N CYS A 74 -4.45 11.03 -6.00
CA CYS A 74 -3.15 10.41 -5.72
C CYS A 74 -3.22 8.99 -5.12
N HIS A 75 -4.40 8.50 -4.72
CA HIS A 75 -4.55 7.20 -4.05
C HIS A 75 -4.69 6.02 -5.03
N ASP A 76 -5.02 6.30 -6.29
CA ASP A 76 -5.27 5.29 -7.32
C ASP A 76 -4.48 5.55 -8.60
N SER A 77 -4.22 4.49 -9.35
CA SER A 77 -3.48 4.54 -10.61
C SER A 77 -4.39 4.68 -11.84
N ASP A 78 -5.62 5.19 -11.70
CA ASP A 78 -6.53 5.29 -12.86
C ASP A 78 -5.87 6.15 -13.96
N GLY A 79 -5.89 5.65 -15.20
CA GLY A 79 -5.15 6.14 -16.36
C GLY A 79 -5.57 7.52 -16.86
N ARG A 80 -6.32 8.27 -16.05
CA ARG A 80 -6.70 9.66 -16.27
C ARG A 80 -6.30 10.48 -15.06
N LYS A 81 -5.02 10.86 -15.00
CA LYS A 81 -4.50 12.21 -14.68
C LYS A 81 -3.06 12.13 -14.20
N HIS A 82 -2.31 13.16 -14.55
CA HIS A 82 -0.86 13.21 -14.48
C HIS A 82 -0.29 13.11 -13.06
N LYS A 83 0.80 12.33 -12.96
CA LYS A 83 1.95 12.50 -12.04
C LYS A 83 1.57 12.79 -10.57
N GLY A 84 1.17 11.75 -9.85
CA GLY A 84 1.09 11.73 -8.39
C GLY A 84 1.94 10.59 -7.82
N THR A 85 3.05 10.95 -7.19
CA THR A 85 3.99 10.03 -6.52
C THR A 85 3.42 9.59 -5.18
N PHE A 86 2.60 8.53 -5.12
CA PHE A 86 2.40 7.72 -3.90
C PHE A 86 1.82 6.34 -4.22
N VAL A 87 2.23 5.72 -5.33
CA VAL A 87 1.89 4.32 -5.64
C VAL A 87 2.92 3.41 -4.98
N LEU A 88 2.89 3.33 -3.65
CA LEU A 88 3.77 2.41 -2.92
C LEU A 88 3.09 1.12 -2.50
N VAL A 89 1.75 1.09 -2.43
CA VAL A 89 1.08 -0.11 -1.92
C VAL A 89 -0.30 -0.41 -2.47
N THR A 90 -0.87 0.35 -3.40
CA THR A 90 -2.27 0.10 -3.79
C THR A 90 -2.44 -1.24 -4.52
N PHE A 91 -2.91 -2.26 -3.78
CA PHE A 91 -3.53 -3.43 -4.36
C PHE A 91 -4.94 -3.05 -4.78
N CYS A 92 -5.12 -2.84 -6.08
CA CYS A 92 -6.40 -2.54 -6.69
C CYS A 92 -7.29 -3.79 -6.63
N TRP A 93 -8.00 -3.98 -5.51
CA TRP A 93 -9.18 -4.84 -5.46
C TRP A 93 -10.38 -3.95 -5.74
N GLY A 94 -10.63 -3.69 -7.02
CA GLY A 94 -11.85 -3.03 -7.47
C GLY A 94 -13.06 -3.78 -6.94
N CYS A 95 -13.87 -3.08 -6.15
CA CYS A 95 -15.09 -3.63 -5.56
C CYS A 95 -16.30 -3.11 -6.34
N THR A 96 -17.04 -4.01 -6.98
CA THR A 96 -18.47 -4.03 -6.65
C THR A 96 -18.59 -5.02 -5.50
N SER A 97 -18.97 -4.53 -4.31
CA SER A 97 -19.08 -5.27 -3.02
C SER A 97 -17.80 -5.84 -2.35
N ALA A 98 -17.01 -4.96 -1.74
CA ALA A 98 -16.30 -5.18 -0.46
C ALA A 98 -15.32 -6.38 -0.19
N PRO A 99 -14.52 -6.95 -1.12
CA PRO A 99 -13.49 -7.93 -0.76
C PRO A 99 -12.40 -7.45 0.23
N THR A 100 -11.98 -6.18 0.20
CA THR A 100 -10.90 -5.67 1.07
C THR A 100 -11.35 -5.42 2.51
N CYS A 101 -12.52 -4.81 2.72
CA CYS A 101 -13.07 -4.60 4.08
C CYS A 101 -13.41 -5.92 4.80
N TRP A 102 -13.67 -7.00 4.06
CA TRP A 102 -13.95 -8.32 4.63
C TRP A 102 -12.72 -9.02 5.20
N PHE A 103 -11.54 -8.82 4.60
CA PHE A 103 -10.31 -9.47 5.03
C PHE A 103 -9.92 -9.08 6.45
N TYR A 104 -10.01 -7.78 6.76
CA TYR A 104 -9.63 -7.19 8.05
C TYR A 104 -10.65 -7.42 9.18
N ARG A 105 -11.89 -7.81 8.88
CA ARG A 105 -12.95 -8.05 9.87
C ARG A 105 -13.04 -9.49 10.37
N ARG A 106 -12.20 -10.41 9.87
CA ARG A 106 -12.19 -11.82 10.31
C ARG A 106 -11.46 -11.94 11.66
N PRO A 107 -11.99 -12.71 12.64
CA PRO A 107 -11.34 -12.93 13.94
C PRO A 107 -9.91 -13.49 13.89
N ARG A 108 -9.54 -14.09 12.74
CA ARG A 108 -8.21 -14.63 12.48
C ARG A 108 -7.14 -13.55 12.25
N TRP A 109 -7.53 -12.36 11.79
CA TRP A 109 -6.57 -11.28 11.51
C TRP A 109 -6.51 -10.33 12.71
N LYS A 110 -5.41 -10.39 13.46
CA LYS A 110 -5.10 -9.49 14.57
C LYS A 110 -3.84 -8.72 14.20
N LEU A 111 -3.94 -7.40 14.13
CA LEU A 111 -2.89 -6.47 13.66
C LEU A 111 -1.48 -6.83 14.12
N ASP A 112 -1.26 -6.88 15.43
CA ASP A 112 0.07 -7.08 15.97
C ASP A 112 0.61 -8.50 15.72
N ASN A 113 -0.26 -9.51 15.74
CA ASN A 113 0.15 -10.87 15.41
C ASN A 113 0.50 -11.01 13.93
N SER A 114 -0.25 -10.33 13.07
CA SER A 114 -0.05 -10.35 11.62
C SER A 114 1.19 -9.56 11.21
N SER A 115 1.46 -8.39 11.79
CA SER A 115 2.68 -7.63 11.53
C SER A 115 3.93 -8.42 11.94
N LEU A 116 3.93 -9.04 13.13
CA LEU A 116 5.03 -9.88 13.61
C LEU A 116 5.23 -11.15 12.76
N ALA A 117 4.14 -11.77 12.28
CA ALA A 117 4.24 -12.91 11.37
C ALA A 117 4.87 -12.51 10.03
N ILE A 118 4.44 -11.36 9.47
CA ILE A 118 5.01 -10.83 8.23
C ILE A 118 6.50 -10.50 8.43
N GLN A 119 6.87 -9.81 9.51
CA GLN A 119 8.27 -9.49 9.81
C GLN A 119 9.15 -10.74 9.89
N ARG A 120 8.69 -11.79 10.58
CA ARG A 120 9.40 -13.07 10.64
C ARG A 120 9.57 -13.71 9.25
N ASN A 121 8.52 -13.67 8.42
CA ASN A 121 8.61 -14.17 7.05
C ASN A 121 9.58 -13.37 6.18
N ILE A 122 9.72 -12.06 6.41
CA ILE A 122 10.71 -11.22 5.71
C ILE A 122 12.13 -11.69 6.07
N THR A 123 12.40 -11.95 7.35
CA THR A 123 13.73 -12.40 7.81
C THR A 123 14.06 -13.84 7.46
N ASP A 124 13.05 -14.70 7.31
CA ASP A 124 13.23 -16.14 7.10
C ASP A 124 12.94 -16.52 5.63
N ILE A 125 11.67 -16.71 5.30
CA ILE A 125 11.19 -17.23 4.01
C ILE A 125 11.54 -16.33 2.82
N TRP A 126 11.44 -15.01 2.99
CA TRP A 126 11.61 -14.02 1.92
C TRP A 126 12.95 -13.28 1.99
N SER A 127 13.88 -13.72 2.84
CA SER A 127 15.19 -13.09 3.04
C SER A 127 15.92 -12.82 1.71
N ASN A 128 15.92 -13.81 0.81
CA ASN A 128 16.54 -13.70 -0.52
C ASN A 128 15.81 -12.71 -1.45
N ASP A 129 14.50 -12.52 -1.26
CA ASP A 129 13.67 -11.61 -2.07
C ASP A 129 13.82 -10.14 -1.63
N VAL A 130 14.24 -9.88 -0.38
CA VAL A 130 14.30 -8.51 0.20
C VAL A 130 15.17 -7.60 -0.65
N SER A 131 16.38 -8.04 -1.00
CA SER A 131 17.31 -7.25 -1.83
C SER A 131 16.71 -6.85 -3.17
N ILE A 132 15.89 -7.73 -3.76
CA ILE A 132 15.17 -7.48 -5.03
C ILE A 132 14.07 -6.43 -4.81
N TRP A 133 13.35 -6.48 -3.69
CA TRP A 133 12.29 -5.52 -3.38
C TRP A 133 12.83 -4.14 -3.06
N GLU A 134 13.96 -4.09 -2.36
CA GLU A 134 14.66 -2.85 -2.06
C GLU A 134 15.18 -2.21 -3.34
N HIS A 135 15.76 -2.99 -4.25
CA HIS A 135 16.38 -2.47 -5.47
C HIS A 135 15.41 -1.65 -6.35
N CYS A 136 15.87 -0.47 -6.74
CA CYS A 136 15.22 0.40 -7.73
C CYS A 136 16.28 0.89 -8.71
N ALA A 137 16.08 0.60 -10.00
CA ALA A 137 17.07 0.86 -11.03
C ALA A 137 17.30 2.38 -11.28
N HIS A 138 18.43 2.70 -11.92
CA HIS A 138 18.76 4.05 -12.43
C HIS A 138 18.86 5.17 -11.39
N ASN A 139 19.27 4.84 -10.15
CA ASN A 139 19.38 5.80 -9.04
C ASN A 139 18.09 6.57 -8.74
N TYR A 140 16.94 6.04 -9.17
CA TYR A 140 15.66 6.64 -8.83
C TYR A 140 15.38 6.48 -7.34
N THR A 141 14.79 7.52 -6.75
CA THR A 141 14.37 7.49 -5.34
C THR A 141 13.34 6.40 -5.11
N ALA A 142 12.37 6.25 -6.03
CA ALA A 142 11.29 5.26 -5.98
C ALA A 142 10.96 4.70 -7.38
N CYS A 143 10.42 3.48 -7.42
CA CYS A 143 10.05 2.77 -8.66
C CYS A 143 8.52 2.50 -8.78
N PRO A 144 7.65 3.52 -8.69
CA PRO A 144 6.19 3.33 -8.59
C PRO A 144 5.56 2.62 -9.80
N TYR A 145 6.11 2.81 -11.01
CA TYR A 145 5.63 2.12 -12.22
C TYR A 145 5.73 0.59 -12.09
N TRP A 146 6.86 0.09 -11.58
CA TRP A 146 7.07 -1.34 -11.39
C TRP A 146 6.16 -1.90 -10.29
N TYR A 147 5.97 -1.14 -9.21
CA TYR A 147 5.08 -1.54 -8.12
C TYR A 147 3.61 -1.62 -8.58
N ALA A 148 3.19 -0.67 -9.42
CA ALA A 148 1.87 -0.64 -10.03
C ALA A 148 1.67 -1.81 -11.00
N SER A 149 2.63 -2.04 -11.90
CA SER A 149 2.58 -3.14 -12.87
C SER A 149 2.46 -4.51 -12.20
N GLU A 150 3.26 -4.75 -11.15
CA GLU A 150 3.17 -5.97 -10.34
C GLU A 150 1.79 -6.11 -9.67
N SER A 151 1.24 -5.01 -9.14
CA SER A 151 -0.06 -5.00 -8.48
C SER A 151 -1.20 -5.32 -9.45
N VAL A 152 -1.18 -4.76 -10.67
CA VAL A 152 -2.15 -5.06 -11.73
C VAL A 152 -2.09 -6.53 -12.13
N SER A 153 -0.89 -7.07 -12.32
CA SER A 153 -0.70 -8.49 -12.68
C SER A 153 -1.29 -9.42 -11.61
N LEU A 154 -1.01 -9.14 -10.33
CA LEU A 154 -1.51 -9.92 -9.21
C LEU A 154 -3.03 -9.75 -9.01
N ALA A 155 -3.58 -8.57 -9.26
CA ALA A 155 -5.03 -8.35 -9.24
C ALA A 155 -5.75 -9.22 -10.26
N CYS A 156 -5.29 -9.26 -11.51
CA CYS A 156 -5.85 -10.13 -12.55
C CYS A 156 -5.72 -11.61 -12.19
N LYS A 157 -4.56 -12.02 -11.66
CA LYS A 157 -4.25 -13.43 -11.38
C LYS A 157 -4.99 -13.98 -10.17
N PHE A 158 -5.17 -13.17 -9.12
CA PHE A 158 -5.66 -13.63 -7.83
C PHE A 158 -6.93 -12.93 -7.37
N ALA A 159 -7.04 -11.61 -7.55
CA ALA A 159 -8.18 -10.84 -7.04
C ALA A 159 -9.43 -11.08 -7.88
N TYR A 160 -9.37 -10.84 -9.18
CA TYR A 160 -10.55 -10.95 -10.05
C TYR A 160 -10.81 -12.37 -10.53
N ARG A 161 -9.79 -13.24 -10.49
CA ARG A 161 -9.91 -14.62 -10.95
C ARG A 161 -10.93 -15.41 -10.13
N ASN A 162 -11.88 -16.03 -10.84
CA ASN A 162 -12.97 -16.83 -10.28
C ASN A 162 -13.90 -16.03 -9.35
N THR A 163 -14.04 -14.72 -9.59
CA THR A 163 -15.03 -13.88 -8.91
C THR A 163 -16.14 -13.49 -9.87
N THR A 164 -17.39 -13.58 -9.41
CA THR A 164 -18.55 -13.08 -10.15
C THR A 164 -19.12 -11.86 -9.43
N PRO A 165 -19.46 -10.78 -10.14
CA PRO A 165 -20.08 -9.60 -9.54
C PRO A 165 -21.33 -9.98 -8.73
N GLY A 166 -21.45 -9.47 -7.50
CA GLY A 166 -22.57 -9.77 -6.60
C GLY A 166 -22.47 -11.10 -5.85
N SER A 167 -21.44 -11.91 -6.07
CA SER A 167 -21.21 -13.12 -5.26
C SER A 167 -20.61 -12.79 -3.89
N THR A 168 -21.01 -13.55 -2.86
CA THR A 168 -20.37 -13.46 -1.54
C THR A 168 -19.14 -14.34 -1.50
N LEU A 169 -17.98 -13.72 -1.26
CA LEU A 169 -16.70 -14.42 -1.16
C LEU A 169 -16.58 -15.11 0.21
N LYS A 170 -16.20 -16.39 0.19
CA LYS A 170 -16.13 -17.26 1.39
C LYS A 170 -14.70 -17.51 1.84
N ASP A 171 -14.54 -18.32 2.89
CA ASP A 171 -13.24 -18.64 3.49
C ASP A 171 -12.20 -19.21 2.52
N GLU A 172 -12.62 -20.01 1.53
CA GLU A 172 -11.71 -20.54 0.51
C GLU A 172 -11.01 -19.43 -0.27
N TYR A 173 -11.76 -18.40 -0.67
CA TYR A 173 -11.21 -17.23 -1.34
C TYR A 173 -10.25 -16.47 -0.42
N PHE A 174 -10.62 -16.29 0.86
CA PHE A 174 -9.76 -15.64 1.83
C PHE A 174 -8.44 -16.40 2.04
N LEU A 175 -8.50 -17.68 2.38
CA LEU A 175 -7.30 -18.47 2.71
C LEU A 175 -6.34 -18.61 1.53
N SER A 176 -6.88 -18.74 0.31
CA SER A 176 -6.05 -18.84 -0.90
C SER A 176 -5.36 -17.53 -1.31
N ARG A 177 -5.88 -16.37 -0.88
CA ARG A 177 -5.34 -15.04 -1.23
C ARG A 177 -4.55 -14.41 -0.09
N LEU A 178 -4.71 -14.88 1.14
CA LEU A 178 -4.02 -14.37 2.32
C LEU A 178 -2.48 -14.31 2.16
N PRO A 179 -1.79 -15.36 1.67
CA PRO A 179 -0.33 -15.28 1.50
C PRO A 179 0.11 -14.22 0.49
N ILE A 180 -0.71 -13.96 -0.52
CA ILE A 180 -0.43 -12.96 -1.55
C ILE A 180 -0.60 -11.58 -0.93
N MET A 181 -1.67 -11.36 -0.18
CA MET A 181 -1.90 -10.12 0.56
C MET A 181 -0.76 -9.83 1.55
N GLU A 182 -0.33 -10.82 2.34
CA GLU A 182 0.76 -10.68 3.31
C GLU A 182 2.09 -10.33 2.62
N LYS A 183 2.42 -11.00 1.51
CA LYS A 183 3.61 -10.67 0.71
C LYS A 183 3.57 -9.23 0.20
N ARG A 184 2.39 -8.71 -0.14
CA ARG A 184 2.23 -7.31 -0.59
C ARG A 184 2.39 -6.28 0.50
N LEU A 185 1.91 -6.57 1.70
CA LEU A 185 2.15 -5.74 2.87
C LEU A 185 3.65 -5.70 3.20
N ALA A 186 4.32 -6.85 3.14
CA ALA A 186 5.77 -6.98 3.31
C ALA A 186 6.54 -6.13 2.29
N GLN A 187 6.26 -6.31 1.01
CA GLN A 187 6.87 -5.54 -0.08
C GLN A 187 6.63 -4.04 0.08
N GLY A 188 5.43 -3.62 0.48
CA GLY A 188 5.12 -2.22 0.77
C GLY A 188 6.01 -1.63 1.85
N GLY A 189 6.14 -2.34 2.98
CA GLY A 189 6.96 -1.92 4.11
C GLY A 189 8.44 -1.79 3.76
N VAL A 190 9.01 -2.82 3.14
CA VAL A 190 10.41 -2.87 2.70
C VAL A 190 10.72 -1.80 1.66
N ARG A 191 9.86 -1.63 0.65
CA ARG A 191 10.05 -0.60 -0.39
C ARG A 191 9.99 0.80 0.19
N LEU A 192 9.04 1.08 1.07
CA LEU A 192 8.93 2.39 1.70
C LEU A 192 10.15 2.68 2.58
N ALA A 193 10.65 1.70 3.33
CA ALA A 193 11.89 1.85 4.11
C ALA A 193 13.09 2.17 3.20
N ALA A 194 13.29 1.40 2.12
CA ALA A 194 14.36 1.64 1.16
C ALA A 194 14.30 3.04 0.54
N ILE A 195 13.10 3.54 0.24
CA ILE A 195 12.88 4.88 -0.30
C ILE A 195 13.24 5.96 0.74
N LEU A 196 12.77 5.83 1.98
CA LEU A 196 13.08 6.78 3.04
C LEU A 196 14.57 6.79 3.37
N ASN A 197 15.21 5.61 3.41
CA ASN A 197 16.64 5.48 3.60
C ASN A 197 17.39 6.23 2.49
N ARG A 198 17.05 6.07 1.21
CA ARG A 198 17.66 6.86 0.11
C ARG A 198 17.47 8.36 0.28
N ILE A 199 16.26 8.80 0.64
CA ILE A 199 15.94 10.22 0.80
C ILE A 199 16.80 10.84 1.90
N PHE A 200 16.88 10.19 3.06
CA PHE A 200 17.57 10.76 4.22
C PHE A 200 19.09 10.56 4.17
N THR A 201 19.61 9.48 3.57
CA THR A 201 21.05 9.34 3.29
C THR A 201 21.55 10.40 2.30
N SER A 202 20.73 10.79 1.30
CA SER A 202 21.13 11.82 0.34
C SER A 202 21.22 13.24 0.94
N LYS A 203 20.53 13.49 2.06
CA LYS A 203 20.54 14.78 2.75
C LYS A 203 21.68 14.92 3.76
N THR A 204 22.05 13.86 4.46
CA THR A 204 23.18 13.90 5.42
C THR A 204 24.51 14.17 4.73
N GLY A 205 24.73 13.65 3.52
CA GLY A 205 25.95 13.93 2.73
C GLY A 205 26.08 15.37 2.21
N ILE A 206 25.00 16.17 2.20
CA ILE A 206 25.03 17.58 1.79
C ILE A 206 25.10 18.51 3.00
N ALA A 207 24.54 18.10 4.14
CA ALA A 207 24.61 18.89 5.38
C ALA A 207 25.98 18.82 6.09
N GLN A 208 26.88 17.96 5.61
CA GLN A 208 28.24 17.75 6.15
C GLN A 208 29.35 18.17 5.16
N ALA A 209 29.01 18.86 4.05
CA ALA A 209 29.94 19.34 3.03
C ALA A 209 30.03 20.88 3.02
#